data_AF-A0A9P6L6E4-F1
#
_entry.id   AF-A0A9P6L6E4-F1
#
_cell.length_a   1.000
_cell.length_b   1.000
_cell.length_c   1.000
_cell.angle_alpha   90.00
_cell.angle_beta   90.00
_cell.angle_gamma   90.00
#
_symmetry.space_group_name_H-M   'P 1'
#
loop_
_entity.id
_entity.type
_entity.pdbx_description
1 polymer ?
#
loop_
_entity_poly.entity_id
_entity_poly.type
_entity_poly.pdbx_seq_one_letter_code
_entity_poly.pdbx_strand_id
1 'polypeptide(L)'
;IQRVLKLAIRRSALQDIINNTMEQLAQGTEPSMVTFEKGLPLVRNRSVKWLVNGYKAIDNPDLVQKAFQLCSTGQGNFNLSFESLTSREARRLLFERISTDPEFYKSL
;
A
#
# COMPACT_ATOMS: atom_id res chain seq x y z
N ILE A 1 5.76 1.27 2.44
CA ILE A 1 4.28 1.42 2.33
C ILE A 1 3.50 0.08 2.43
N GLN A 2 3.83 -0.95 1.64
CA GLN A 2 3.06 -2.22 1.60
C GLN A 2 2.86 -2.90 2.97
N ARG A 3 3.90 -2.91 3.83
CA ARG A 3 3.82 -3.52 5.17
C ARG A 3 2.77 -2.86 6.06
N VAL A 4 2.69 -1.53 6.02
CA VAL A 4 1.72 -0.74 6.79
C VAL A 4 0.30 -1.02 6.31
N LEU A 5 0.09 -0.98 4.98
CA LEU A 5 -1.18 -1.31 4.36
C LEU A 5 -1.68 -2.71 4.75
N LYS A 6 -0.84 -3.73 4.58
CA LYS A 6 -1.17 -5.13 4.93
C LYS A 6 -1.51 -5.28 6.41
N LEU A 7 -0.78 -4.59 7.29
CA LEU A 7 -1.03 -4.64 8.73
C LEU A 7 -2.38 -4.00 9.09
N ALA A 8 -2.71 -2.84 8.51
CA ALA A 8 -3.98 -2.16 8.73
C ALA A 8 -5.19 -2.99 8.26
N ILE A 9 -5.08 -3.63 7.10
CA ILE A 9 -6.09 -4.55 6.57
C ILE A 9 -6.27 -5.75 7.53
N ARG A 10 -5.17 -6.37 7.97
CA ARG A 10 -5.22 -7.50 8.92
C ARG A 10 -5.88 -7.13 10.24
N ARG A 11 -5.54 -5.96 10.79
CA ARG A 11 -6.17 -5.45 12.02
C ARG A 11 -7.67 -5.22 11.84
N SER A 12 -8.07 -4.66 10.69
CA SER A 12 -9.48 -4.44 10.38
C SER A 12 -10.26 -5.76 10.26
N ALA A 13 -9.68 -6.75 9.57
CA ALA A 13 -10.28 -8.08 9.46
C ALA A 13 -10.39 -8.78 10.82
N LEU A 14 -9.35 -8.67 11.66
CA LEU A 14 -9.37 -9.21 13.03
C LEU A 14 -10.47 -8.55 13.88
N GLN A 15 -10.63 -7.24 13.78
CA GLN A 15 -11.66 -6.53 14.52
C GLN A 15 -13.07 -7.02 14.15
N ASP A 16 -13.32 -7.28 12.86
CA ASP A 16 -14.62 -7.80 12.43
C ASP A 16 -14.86 -9.24 12.95
N ILE A 17 -13.81 -10.07 13.06
CA ILE A 17 -13.90 -11.39 13.70
C ILE A 17 -14.24 -11.24 15.18
N ILE A 18 -13.53 -10.36 15.91
CA ILE A 18 -13.78 -10.11 17.33
C ILE A 18 -15.21 -9.62 17.53
N ASN A 19 -15.66 -8.63 16.77
CA ASN A 19 -17.00 -8.08 16.90
C ASN A 19 -18.07 -9.15 16.65
N ASN A 20 -17.94 -9.93 15.58
CA ASN A 20 -18.89 -10.98 15.26
C ASN A 20 -18.92 -12.10 16.31
N THR A 21 -17.76 -12.47 16.87
CA THR A 21 -17.68 -13.42 17.98
C THR A 21 -18.36 -12.86 19.24
N MET A 22 -18.09 -11.60 19.60
CA MET A 22 -18.69 -10.97 20.77
C MET A 22 -20.21 -10.82 20.63
N GLU A 23 -20.71 -10.52 19.42
CA GLU A 23 -22.15 -10.48 19.11
C GLU A 23 -22.82 -11.86 19.31
N GLN A 24 -22.19 -12.94 18.82
CA GLN A 24 -22.72 -14.31 19.00
C GLN A 24 -22.73 -14.75 20.47
N LEU A 25 -21.66 -14.45 21.21
CA LEU A 25 -21.59 -14.75 22.64
C LEU A 25 -22.64 -13.96 23.43
N ALA A 26 -22.86 -12.68 23.10
CA ALA A 26 -23.89 -11.86 23.72
C ALA A 26 -25.31 -12.37 23.43
N GLN A 27 -25.53 -13.05 22.31
CA GLN A 27 -26.79 -13.70 21.95
C GLN A 27 -26.99 -15.07 22.65
N GLY A 28 -26.05 -15.49 23.50
CA GLY A 28 -26.13 -16.76 24.24
C GLY A 28 -25.62 -17.96 23.45
N THR A 29 -24.85 -17.75 22.38
CA THR A 29 -24.20 -18.85 21.65
C THR A 29 -23.11 -19.45 22.53
N GLU A 30 -23.12 -20.78 22.70
CA GLU A 30 -22.04 -21.51 23.37
C GLU A 30 -20.68 -21.22 22.70
N PRO A 31 -19.60 -20.98 23.46
CA PRO A 31 -18.29 -20.65 22.89
C PRO A 31 -17.75 -21.67 21.87
N SER A 32 -18.12 -22.95 22.02
CA SER A 32 -17.75 -24.03 21.10
C SER A 32 -18.48 -23.99 19.76
N MET A 33 -19.59 -23.26 19.69
CA MET A 33 -20.48 -23.15 18.52
C MET A 33 -20.29 -21.84 17.76
N VAL A 34 -19.47 -20.91 18.25
CA VAL A 34 -19.19 -19.64 17.56
C VAL A 34 -18.53 -19.94 16.21
N THR A 35 -19.16 -19.46 15.15
CA THR A 35 -18.62 -19.61 13.79
C THR A 35 -18.48 -18.25 13.14
N PHE A 36 -17.39 -18.06 12.42
CA PHE A 36 -17.22 -16.85 11.62
C PHE A 36 -17.74 -17.08 10.21
N GLU A 37 -18.76 -16.34 9.81
CA GLU A 37 -19.28 -16.42 8.45
C GLU A 37 -18.25 -15.92 7.43
N LYS A 38 -17.87 -16.81 6.51
CA LYS A 38 -16.90 -16.56 5.44
C LYS A 38 -17.54 -16.49 4.05
N GLY A 39 -18.87 -16.33 3.99
CA GLY A 39 -19.60 -16.23 2.73
C GLY A 39 -19.04 -15.11 1.85
N LEU A 40 -18.83 -15.38 0.57
CA LEU A 40 -18.23 -14.42 -0.36
C LEU A 40 -18.94 -13.06 -0.38
N PRO A 41 -20.29 -12.96 -0.38
CA PRO A 41 -20.97 -11.66 -0.35
C PRO A 41 -20.65 -10.86 0.91
N LEU A 42 -20.61 -11.53 2.06
CA LEU A 42 -20.35 -10.92 3.36
C LEU A 42 -18.90 -10.42 3.47
N VAL A 43 -17.94 -11.25 3.03
CA VAL A 43 -16.52 -10.89 3.01
C VAL A 43 -16.26 -9.73 2.04
N ARG A 44 -16.94 -9.69 0.89
CA ARG A 44 -16.87 -8.55 -0.04
C ARG A 44 -17.35 -7.25 0.58
N ASN A 45 -18.46 -7.27 1.32
CA ASN A 45 -18.95 -6.07 1.99
C ASN A 45 -17.99 -5.59 3.10
N ARG A 46 -17.42 -6.53 3.88
CA ARG A 46 -16.44 -6.21 4.93
C ARG A 46 -15.11 -5.71 4.36
N SER A 47 -14.65 -6.26 3.24
CA SER A 47 -13.34 -5.94 2.66
C SER A 47 -13.23 -4.47 2.20
N VAL A 48 -14.34 -3.84 1.81
CA VAL A 48 -14.38 -2.40 1.50
C VAL A 48 -13.89 -1.58 2.69
N LYS A 49 -14.41 -1.86 3.89
CA LYS A 49 -13.97 -1.20 5.14
C LYS A 49 -12.48 -1.44 5.39
N TRP A 50 -11.97 -2.65 5.13
CA TRP A 50 -10.56 -2.97 5.33
C TRP A 50 -9.66 -2.19 4.38
N LEU A 51 -10.05 -2.04 3.12
CA LEU A 51 -9.33 -1.26 2.12
C LEU A 51 -9.34 0.23 2.46
N VAL A 52 -10.49 0.77 2.90
CA VAL A 52 -10.59 2.17 3.34
C VAL A 52 -9.70 2.44 4.55
N ASN A 53 -9.72 1.56 5.56
CA ASN A 53 -8.84 1.67 6.71
C ASN A 53 -7.37 1.51 6.32
N GLY A 54 -7.08 0.62 5.36
CA GLY A 54 -5.76 0.43 4.79
C GLY A 54 -5.25 1.69 4.10
N TYR A 55 -6.09 2.33 3.28
CA TYR A 55 -5.80 3.60 2.62
C TYR A 55 -5.52 4.70 3.65
N LYS A 56 -6.42 4.89 4.62
CA LYS A 56 -6.22 5.88 5.71
C LYS A 56 -4.92 5.66 6.48
N ALA A 57 -4.49 4.41 6.66
CA ALA A 57 -3.23 4.09 7.32
C ALA A 57 -1.98 4.41 6.48
N ILE A 58 -2.11 4.55 5.16
CA ILE A 58 -1.01 4.94 4.26
C ILE A 58 -1.15 6.36 3.71
N ASP A 59 -2.27 7.03 3.97
CA ASP A 59 -2.56 8.42 3.63
C ASP A 59 -1.78 9.37 4.55
N ASN A 60 -0.46 9.27 4.46
CA ASN A 60 0.51 10.06 5.20
C ASN A 60 1.59 10.50 4.20
N PRO A 61 1.70 11.81 3.90
CA PRO A 61 2.65 12.32 2.91
C PRO A 61 4.10 11.89 3.17
N ASP A 62 4.54 11.91 4.43
CA ASP A 62 5.91 11.56 4.82
C ASP A 62 6.21 10.08 4.53
N LEU A 63 5.24 9.19 4.81
CA LEU A 63 5.35 7.77 4.52
C LEU A 63 5.43 7.50 3.02
N VAL A 64 4.63 8.21 2.22
CA VAL A 64 4.61 8.09 0.77
C VAL A 64 5.94 8.58 0.20
N GLN A 65 6.39 9.78 0.58
CA GLN A 65 7.66 10.34 0.14
C GLN A 65 8.82 9.41 0.51
N LYS A 66 8.85 8.91 1.75
CA LYS A 66 9.89 7.96 2.19
C LYS A 66 9.86 6.66 1.41
N ALA A 67 8.68 6.16 1.02
CA ALA A 67 8.57 4.95 0.21
C ALA A 67 9.24 5.13 -1.16
N PHE A 68 9.01 6.25 -1.84
CA PHE A 68 9.64 6.55 -3.14
C PHE A 68 11.15 6.80 -3.01
N GLN A 69 11.60 7.45 -1.95
CA GLN A 69 13.04 7.62 -1.67
C GLN A 69 13.78 6.29 -1.50
N LEU A 70 13.11 5.28 -0.93
CA LEU A 70 13.69 3.94 -0.74
C LEU A 70 13.66 3.09 -2.02
N CYS A 71 12.90 3.49 -3.03
CA CYS A 71 12.90 2.84 -4.34
C CYS A 71 14.08 3.36 -5.17
N SER A 72 15.26 2.79 -4.96
CA SER A 72 16.44 3.03 -5.81
C SER A 72 16.64 1.88 -6.80
N THR A 73 17.17 2.19 -7.98
CA THR A 73 17.47 1.20 -9.04
C THR A 73 18.79 0.45 -8.79
N GLY A 74 19.43 0.64 -7.63
CA GLY A 74 20.70 0.02 -7.26
C GLY A 74 21.93 0.54 -8.02
N GLN A 75 21.71 1.23 -9.15
CA GLN A 75 22.76 1.85 -9.96
C GLN A 75 22.64 3.38 -9.87
N GLY A 76 23.62 4.00 -9.22
CA GLY A 76 23.69 5.46 -9.05
C GLY A 76 22.92 5.99 -7.83
N ASN A 77 22.89 7.32 -7.72
CA ASN A 77 22.30 8.04 -6.58
C ASN A 77 20.83 8.42 -6.81
N PHE A 78 20.18 7.89 -7.85
CA PHE A 78 18.79 8.19 -8.16
C PHE A 78 17.84 7.20 -7.49
N ASN A 79 16.73 7.75 -7.01
CA ASN A 79 15.57 7.01 -6.55
C ASN A 79 14.31 7.56 -7.24
N LEU A 80 13.15 6.96 -6.96
CA LEU A 80 11.87 7.33 -7.54
C LEU A 80 11.17 8.50 -6.83
N SER A 81 11.84 9.20 -5.91
CA SER A 81 11.27 10.39 -5.28
C SER A 81 11.19 11.56 -6.26
N PHE A 82 10.23 12.45 -6.03
CA PHE A 82 10.04 13.63 -6.86
C PHE A 82 11.31 14.49 -6.91
N GLU A 83 11.98 14.68 -5.77
CA GLU A 83 13.21 15.47 -5.66
C GLU A 83 14.35 14.86 -6.48
N SER A 84 14.47 13.53 -6.48
CA SER A 84 15.47 12.83 -7.28
C SER A 84 15.19 12.98 -8.79
N LEU A 85 13.94 12.73 -9.20
CA LEU A 85 13.55 12.76 -10.62
C LEU A 85 13.54 14.18 -11.22
N THR A 86 13.28 15.20 -10.41
CA THR A 86 13.28 16.61 -10.84
C THR A 86 14.59 17.35 -10.53
N SER A 87 15.59 16.64 -9.98
CA SER A 87 16.90 17.19 -9.68
C SER A 87 17.59 17.74 -10.94
N ARG A 88 18.47 18.72 -10.75
CA ARG A 88 19.26 19.29 -11.86
C ARG A 88 20.18 18.23 -12.46
N GLU A 89 20.69 17.35 -11.62
CA GLU A 89 21.56 16.24 -11.96
C GLU A 89 20.84 15.22 -12.85
N ALA A 90 19.61 14.81 -12.48
CA ALA A 90 18.79 13.93 -13.30
C ALA A 90 18.49 14.55 -14.66
N ARG A 91 18.10 15.83 -14.68
CA ARG A 91 17.80 16.56 -15.91
C ARG A 91 19.02 16.71 -16.83
N ARG A 92 20.20 16.97 -16.25
CA ARG A 92 21.47 17.05 -17.00
C ARG A 92 21.78 15.72 -17.67
N LEU A 93 21.70 14.61 -16.94
CA LEU A 93 21.96 13.28 -17.47
C LEU A 93 20.97 12.88 -18.55
N LEU A 94 19.69 13.24 -18.39
CA LEU A 94 18.67 13.05 -19.43
C LEU A 94 19.03 13.77 -20.72
N PHE A 95 19.41 15.05 -20.66
CA PHE A 95 19.81 15.80 -21.85
C PHE A 95 21.10 15.28 -22.48
N GLU A 96 22.08 14.91 -21.66
CA GLU A 96 23.30 14.25 -22.13
C GLU A 96 22.96 12.95 -22.88
N ARG A 97 22.09 12.12 -22.31
CA ARG A 97 21.67 10.86 -22.95
C ARG A 97 20.91 11.09 -24.24
N ILE A 98 20.00 12.07 -24.28
CA ILE A 98 19.29 12.49 -25.50
C ILE A 98 20.28 12.89 -26.60
N SER A 99 21.34 13.61 -26.25
CA SER A 99 22.33 14.06 -27.24
C SER A 99 23.30 12.97 -27.71
N THR A 100 23.54 11.95 -26.90
CA THR A 100 24.57 10.93 -27.14
C THR A 100 24.01 9.60 -27.64
N ASP A 101 22.73 9.31 -27.40
CA ASP A 101 22.09 8.05 -27.77
C ASP A 101 20.86 8.32 -28.67
N PRO A 102 21.02 8.21 -29.99
CA PRO A 102 19.93 8.39 -30.94
C PRO A 102 18.80 7.38 -30.80
N GLU A 103 19.08 6.15 -30.34
CA GLU A 103 18.05 5.13 -30.10
C GLU A 103 17.21 5.47 -28.87
N PHE A 104 17.86 5.96 -27.82
CA PHE A 104 17.15 6.50 -26.66
C PHE A 104 16.24 7.68 -27.04
N TYR A 105 16.73 8.63 -27.86
CA TYR A 105 15.91 9.75 -28.32
C TYR A 105 14.69 9.32 -29.15
N LYS A 106 14.81 8.29 -30.00
CA LYS A 106 13.68 7.74 -30.76
C LYS A 106 12.63 7.05 -29.88
N SER A 107 13.00 6.64 -28.67
CA SER A 107 12.12 5.92 -27.74
C SER A 107 11.31 6.84 -26.81
N LEU A 108 11.64 8.13 -26.75
CA LEU A 108 10.92 9.17 -26.00
C LEU A 108 9.65 9.61 -26.72
#